data_AF-A0A937QTT8-F1
#
_entry.id   AF-A0A937QTT8-F1
#
_cell.length_a   1.000
_cell.length_b   1.000
_cell.length_c   1.000
_cell.angle_alpha   90.00
_cell.angle_beta   90.00
_cell.angle_gamma   90.00
#
_symmetry.space_group_name_H-M   'P 1'
#
loop_
_entity.id
_entity.type
_entity.pdbx_description
1 polymer ?
#
loop_
_entity_poly.entity_id
_entity_poly.type
_entity_poly.pdbx_seq_one_letter_code
_entity_poly.pdbx_strand_id
1 'polypeptide(L)'
;MSQGLDNLDAILENSHRIAQAIEGLEGASLSDELQALQESAEQLEGLRDKFFMKTVAAVPATKGCLTGSEKVLKAMETFKDDQGEESLMTLKRGLKDLSENVGELLEKAQMAGTTLT
;
A
#
# COMPACT_ATOMS: atom_id res chain seq x y z
N MET A 1 10.64 19.01 3.92
CA MET A 1 9.79 17.88 4.37
C MET A 1 10.66 16.65 4.44
N SER A 2 10.41 15.73 5.37
CA SER A 2 11.20 14.49 5.47
C SER A 2 10.81 13.55 4.33
N GLN A 3 11.79 12.94 3.64
CA GLN A 3 11.53 12.00 2.53
C GLN A 3 10.58 10.86 2.91
N GLY A 4 10.50 10.51 4.20
CA GLY A 4 9.54 9.52 4.70
C GLY A 4 8.08 9.97 4.56
N LEU A 5 7.78 11.27 4.71
CA LEU A 5 6.44 11.84 4.53
C LEU A 5 6.05 11.86 3.05
N ASP A 6 6.97 12.31 2.18
CA ASP A 6 6.74 12.31 0.74
C ASP A 6 6.47 10.89 0.22
N ASN A 7 7.21 9.90 0.73
CA ASN A 7 6.95 8.50 0.41
C ASN A 7 5.60 8.02 0.96
N LEU A 8 5.20 8.44 2.16
CA LEU A 8 3.94 8.02 2.78
C LEU A 8 2.73 8.60 2.06
N ASP A 9 2.79 9.89 1.71
CA ASP A 9 1.78 10.54 0.88
C ASP A 9 1.68 9.87 -0.50
N ALA A 10 2.82 9.51 -1.12
CA ALA A 10 2.83 8.79 -2.38
C ALA A 10 2.25 7.36 -2.27
N ILE A 11 2.53 6.63 -1.19
CA ILE A 11 1.90 5.32 -0.93
C ILE A 11 0.40 5.47 -0.80
N LEU A 12 -0.07 6.46 -0.03
CA LEU A 12 -1.50 6.71 0.18
C LEU A 12 -2.19 7.06 -1.13
N GLU A 13 -1.61 7.96 -1.92
CA GLU A 13 -2.14 8.31 -3.24
C GLU A 13 -2.21 7.07 -4.14
N ASN A 14 -1.15 6.25 -4.17
CA ASN A 14 -1.12 5.04 -4.97
C ASN A 14 -2.17 4.02 -4.50
N SER A 15 -2.31 3.79 -3.19
CA SER A 15 -3.33 2.90 -2.62
C SER A 15 -4.74 3.36 -2.99
N HIS A 16 -5.02 4.67 -2.94
CA HIS A 16 -6.32 5.23 -3.33
C HIS A 16 -6.60 5.05 -4.82
N ARG A 17 -5.58 5.27 -5.67
CA ARG A 17 -5.67 5.03 -7.12
C ARG A 17 -5.89 3.56 -7.44
N ILE A 18 -5.23 2.66 -6.71
CA ILE A 18 -5.42 1.21 -6.84
C ILE A 18 -6.85 0.85 -6.47
N ALA A 19 -7.34 1.30 -5.31
CA ALA A 19 -8.71 1.03 -4.85
C ALA A 19 -9.76 1.47 -5.89
N GLN A 20 -9.69 2.72 -6.37
CA GLN A 20 -10.61 3.24 -7.39
C GLN A 20 -10.51 2.47 -8.71
N ALA A 21 -9.29 2.10 -9.11
CA ALA A 21 -9.10 1.42 -10.38
C ALA A 21 -9.57 -0.06 -10.33
N ILE A 22 -9.64 -0.69 -9.15
CA ILE A 22 -10.25 -2.02 -8.98
C ILE A 22 -11.76 -1.93 -8.74
N GLU A 23 -12.29 -0.88 -8.12
CA GLU A 23 -13.75 -0.63 -8.12
C GLU A 23 -14.31 -0.54 -9.54
N GLY A 24 -13.53 0.00 -10.49
CA GLY A 24 -13.89 -0.02 -11.92
C GLY A 24 -13.73 -1.38 -12.61
N LEU A 25 -13.09 -2.35 -11.96
CA LEU A 25 -12.96 -3.73 -12.43
C LEU A 25 -14.02 -4.57 -11.68
N GLU A 26 -15.27 -4.56 -12.17
CA GLU A 26 -16.37 -5.37 -11.63
C GLU A 26 -15.96 -6.86 -11.59
N GLY A 27 -15.46 -7.31 -10.44
CA GLY A 27 -14.91 -8.65 -10.31
C GLY A 27 -14.89 -9.07 -8.85
N ALA A 28 -15.89 -9.85 -8.46
CA ALA A 28 -16.00 -10.49 -7.14
C ALA A 28 -14.72 -11.25 -6.72
N SER A 29 -13.85 -11.60 -7.66
CA SER A 29 -12.58 -12.29 -7.44
C SER A 29 -11.46 -11.46 -6.82
N LEU A 30 -11.51 -10.12 -6.85
CA LEU A 30 -10.47 -9.26 -6.26
C LEU A 30 -10.88 -8.64 -4.92
N SER A 31 -12.11 -8.91 -4.47
CA SER A 31 -12.73 -8.26 -3.32
C SER A 31 -11.96 -8.44 -2.01
N ASP A 32 -11.46 -9.65 -1.75
CA ASP A 32 -10.72 -9.95 -0.51
C ASP A 32 -9.38 -9.21 -0.45
N GLU A 33 -8.60 -9.24 -1.55
CA GLU A 33 -7.32 -8.52 -1.61
C GLU A 33 -7.50 -6.99 -1.63
N LEU A 34 -8.59 -6.51 -2.23
CA LEU A 34 -8.99 -5.11 -2.19
C LEU A 34 -9.30 -4.65 -0.77
N GLN A 35 -10.13 -5.41 -0.06
CA GLN A 35 -10.56 -5.07 1.28
C GLN A 35 -9.35 -5.01 2.22
N ALA A 36 -8.46 -6.00 2.14
CA ALA A 36 -7.21 -6.01 2.89
C ALA A 36 -6.33 -4.79 2.59
N LEU A 37 -6.24 -4.37 1.32
CA LEU A 37 -5.49 -3.17 0.93
C LEU A 37 -6.15 -1.89 1.46
N GLN A 38 -7.48 -1.80 1.39
CA GLN A 38 -8.24 -0.63 1.83
C GLN A 38 -8.14 -0.45 3.35
N GLU A 39 -8.33 -1.53 4.12
CA GLU A 39 -8.11 -1.54 5.57
C GLU A 39 -6.66 -1.16 5.91
N SER A 40 -5.68 -1.66 5.14
CA SER A 40 -4.28 -1.32 5.30
C SER A 40 -4.00 0.16 5.01
N ALA A 41 -4.65 0.75 3.98
CA ALA A 41 -4.51 2.15 3.61
C ALA A 41 -5.11 3.07 4.68
N GLU A 42 -6.29 2.75 5.21
CA GLU A 42 -6.91 3.49 6.32
C GLU A 42 -6.03 3.47 7.59
N GLN A 43 -5.44 2.31 7.90
CA GLN A 43 -4.48 2.22 9.01
C GLN A 43 -3.21 3.05 8.75
N LEU A 44 -2.77 3.13 7.49
CA LEU A 44 -1.61 3.92 7.08
C LEU A 44 -1.90 5.42 7.15
N GLU A 45 -3.13 5.87 6.82
CA GLU A 45 -3.60 7.24 7.04
C GLU A 45 -3.60 7.59 8.53
N GLY A 46 -4.17 6.70 9.38
CA GLY A 46 -4.13 6.89 10.83
C GLY A 46 -2.71 6.88 11.41
N LEU A 47 -1.77 6.20 10.74
CA LEU A 47 -0.37 6.26 11.07
C LEU A 47 0.31 7.52 10.55
N ARG A 48 -0.06 8.11 9.41
CA ARG A 48 0.49 9.36 8.88
C ARG A 48 0.51 10.45 9.95
N ASP A 49 -0.61 10.62 10.66
CA ASP A 49 -0.75 11.57 11.76
C ASP A 49 0.18 11.24 12.95
N LYS A 50 0.43 9.96 13.20
CA LYS A 50 1.32 9.49 14.29
C LYS A 50 2.80 9.47 13.89
N PHE A 51 3.10 9.23 12.62
CA PHE A 51 4.43 9.18 12.00
C PHE A 51 5.13 10.53 12.15
N PHE A 52 4.35 11.61 12.06
CA PHE A 52 4.77 13.00 12.24
C PHE A 52 5.40 13.27 13.62
N MET A 53 5.04 12.49 14.66
CA MET A 53 5.50 12.75 16.03
C MET A 53 6.79 12.04 16.44
N LYS A 54 7.22 10.94 15.79
CA LYS A 54 8.30 10.11 16.37
C LYS A 54 9.36 9.52 15.42
N THR A 55 9.17 9.42 14.10
CA THR A 55 9.94 8.41 13.33
C THR A 55 10.69 8.94 12.10
N VAL A 56 11.97 9.30 12.27
CA VAL A 56 12.93 9.57 11.17
C VAL A 56 13.49 8.25 10.57
N ALA A 57 13.32 7.11 11.26
CA ALA A 57 13.97 5.84 10.92
C ALA A 57 13.20 4.92 9.94
N ALA A 58 11.96 5.26 9.57
CA ALA A 58 11.11 4.37 8.76
C ALA A 58 11.17 4.61 7.24
N VAL A 59 12.05 5.51 6.78
CA VAL A 59 12.30 5.79 5.36
C VAL A 59 12.53 4.53 4.51
N PRO A 60 13.32 3.51 4.94
CA PRO A 60 13.54 2.31 4.14
C PRO A 60 12.26 1.49 3.90
N ALA A 61 11.41 1.37 4.92
CA ALA A 61 10.16 0.63 4.83
C ALA A 61 9.14 1.37 3.96
N THR A 62 9.06 2.71 4.07
CA THR A 62 8.22 3.53 3.17
C THR A 62 8.70 3.41 1.71
N LYS A 63 9.99 3.33 1.45
CA LYS A 63 10.51 3.14 0.08
C LYS A 63 10.12 1.76 -0.50
N GLY A 64 10.12 0.71 0.32
CA GLY A 64 9.67 -0.62 -0.06
C GLY A 64 8.19 -0.63 -0.44
N CYS A 65 7.34 -0.03 0.40
CA CYS A 65 5.91 0.13 0.13
C CYS A 65 5.67 0.95 -1.14
N LEU A 66 6.40 2.05 -1.35
CA LEU A 66 6.30 2.87 -2.55
C LEU A 66 6.58 2.03 -3.81
N THR A 67 7.71 1.32 -3.82
CA THR A 67 8.09 0.47 -4.96
C THR A 67 7.07 -0.65 -5.20
N GLY A 68 6.49 -1.21 -4.14
CA GLY A 68 5.40 -2.18 -4.23
C GLY A 68 4.16 -1.57 -4.87
N SER A 69 3.75 -0.38 -4.45
CA SER A 69 2.57 0.31 -4.97
C SER A 69 2.68 0.68 -6.45
N GLU A 70 3.87 1.10 -6.90
CA GLU A 70 4.14 1.34 -8.32
C GLU A 70 4.05 0.07 -9.16
N LYS A 71 4.53 -1.07 -8.63
CA LYS A 71 4.40 -2.37 -9.31
C LYS A 71 2.94 -2.79 -9.46
N VAL A 72 2.13 -2.57 -8.43
CA VAL A 72 0.69 -2.86 -8.48
C VAL A 72 0.00 -1.99 -9.52
N LEU A 73 0.24 -0.68 -9.52
CA LEU A 73 -0.30 0.22 -10.53
C LEU A 73 0.05 -0.23 -11.95
N LYS A 74 1.31 -0.62 -12.19
CA LYS A 74 1.72 -1.14 -13.49
C LYS A 74 1.05 -2.45 -13.85
N ALA A 75 0.90 -3.37 -12.90
CA ALA A 75 0.18 -4.63 -13.11
C ALA A 75 -1.30 -4.39 -13.41
N MET A 76 -1.91 -3.37 -12.80
CA MET A 76 -3.27 -2.94 -13.09
C MET A 76 -3.42 -2.37 -14.50
N GLU A 77 -2.49 -1.53 -14.95
CA GLU A 77 -2.50 -1.03 -16.33
C GLU A 77 -2.45 -2.20 -17.32
N THR A 78 -1.50 -3.12 -17.13
CA THR A 78 -1.42 -4.35 -17.96
C THR A 78 -2.71 -5.17 -17.91
N PHE A 79 -3.33 -5.32 -16.73
CA PHE A 79 -4.59 -6.05 -16.61
C PHE A 79 -5.76 -5.32 -17.30
N LYS A 80 -5.80 -3.99 -17.28
CA LYS A 80 -6.83 -3.22 -17.99
C LYS A 80 -6.72 -3.39 -19.52
N ASP A 81 -5.49 -3.47 -20.04
CA ASP A 81 -5.24 -3.65 -21.47
C ASP A 81 -5.51 -5.08 -21.95
N ASP A 82 -5.03 -6.09 -21.20
CA ASP A 82 -5.02 -7.49 -21.66
C ASP A 82 -6.18 -8.34 -21.10
N GLN A 83 -6.72 -7.97 -19.93
CA GLN A 83 -7.74 -8.71 -19.15
C GLN A 83 -7.49 -10.22 -19.00
N GLY A 84 -6.24 -10.66 -19.20
CA GLY A 84 -5.83 -12.06 -19.09
C GLY A 84 -5.74 -12.55 -17.65
N GLU A 85 -5.89 -13.86 -17.48
CA GLU A 85 -5.77 -14.53 -16.17
C GLU A 85 -4.36 -14.37 -15.57
N GLU A 86 -3.32 -14.38 -16.41
CA GLU A 86 -1.93 -14.15 -15.97
C GLU A 86 -1.72 -12.73 -15.41
N SER A 87 -2.32 -11.73 -16.07
CA SER A 87 -2.31 -10.33 -15.64
C SER A 87 -3.07 -10.16 -14.31
N LEU A 88 -4.20 -10.86 -14.15
CA LEU A 88 -4.95 -10.91 -12.89
C LEU A 88 -4.13 -11.54 -11.75
N MET A 89 -3.48 -12.66 -11.99
CA MET A 89 -2.62 -13.31 -10.98
C MET A 89 -1.44 -12.42 -10.58
N THR A 90 -0.84 -11.73 -11.55
CA THR A 90 0.25 -10.77 -11.30
C THR A 90 -0.23 -9.61 -10.44
N LEU A 91 -1.41 -9.07 -10.75
CA LEU A 91 -2.05 -8.02 -9.95
C LEU A 91 -2.33 -8.49 -8.52
N LYS A 92 -2.95 -9.67 -8.33
CA LYS A 92 -3.21 -10.27 -7.01
C LYS A 92 -1.94 -10.45 -6.19
N ARG A 93 -0.87 -10.97 -6.81
CA ARG A 93 0.42 -11.12 -6.13
C ARG A 93 0.98 -9.76 -5.71
N GLY A 94 0.94 -8.76 -6.60
CA GLY A 94 1.38 -7.41 -6.26
C GLY A 94 0.58 -6.80 -5.11
N LEU A 95 -0.75 -6.95 -5.12
CA LEU A 95 -1.62 -6.46 -4.04
C LEU A 95 -1.28 -7.10 -2.70
N LYS A 96 -1.06 -8.42 -2.71
CA LYS A 96 -0.63 -9.15 -1.51
C LYS A 96 0.72 -8.66 -1.00
N ASP A 97 1.72 -8.58 -1.88
CA ASP A 97 3.06 -8.09 -1.52
C ASP A 97 2.98 -6.65 -0.95
N LEU A 98 2.14 -5.78 -1.54
CA LEU A 98 1.93 -4.43 -1.05
C LEU A 98 1.27 -4.43 0.34
N SER A 99 0.23 -5.23 0.54
CA SER A 99 -0.43 -5.36 1.85
C SER A 99 0.52 -5.88 2.93
N GLU A 100 1.37 -6.86 2.62
CA GLU A 100 2.39 -7.37 3.56
C GLU A 100 3.43 -6.30 3.89
N ASN A 101 3.94 -5.58 2.89
CA ASN A 101 4.89 -4.47 3.12
C ASN A 101 4.28 -3.34 3.96
N VAL A 102 3.01 -3.01 3.70
CA VAL A 102 2.26 -2.04 4.49
C VAL A 102 2.08 -2.55 5.92
N GLY A 103 1.70 -3.83 6.10
CA GLY A 103 1.62 -4.49 7.40
C GLY A 103 2.92 -4.37 8.19
N GLU A 104 4.06 -4.68 7.58
CA GLU A 104 5.37 -4.53 8.23
C GLU A 104 5.70 -3.07 8.58
N LEU A 105 5.32 -2.12 7.72
CA LEU A 105 5.48 -0.70 8.01
C LEU A 105 4.62 -0.30 9.22
N LEU A 106 3.36 -0.77 9.26
CA LEU A 106 2.42 -0.50 10.35
C LEU A 106 2.96 -1.07 11.67
N GLU A 107 3.42 -2.32 11.68
CA GLU A 107 4.03 -2.97 12.85
C GLU A 107 5.27 -2.21 13.33
N LYS A 108 6.18 -1.84 12.43
CA LYS A 108 7.38 -1.08 12.77
C LYS A 108 7.05 0.31 13.33
N ALA A 109 6.04 0.96 12.77
CA ALA A 109 5.59 2.26 13.23
C ALA A 109 4.87 2.19 14.58
N GLN A 110 4.08 1.15 14.82
CA GLN A 110 3.46 0.88 16.12
C GLN A 110 4.52 0.58 17.18
N MET A 111 5.49 -0.31 16.91
CA MET A 111 6.60 -0.64 17.83
C MET A 111 7.49 0.58 18.15
N ALA A 112 7.76 1.44 17.14
CA ALA A 112 8.45 2.71 17.37
C ALA A 112 7.64 3.66 18.27
N GLY A 113 6.30 3.60 18.19
CA GLY A 113 5.39 4.33 19.07
C GLY A 113 5.41 3.84 20.53
N THR A 114 5.50 2.53 20.74
CA THR A 114 5.50 1.85 22.07
C THR A 114 6.83 1.88 22.80
N THR A 115 7.89 2.50 22.26
CA THR A 115 9.10 2.76 23.06
C THR A 115 8.87 3.98 23.96
N LEU A 116 8.07 3.78 25.01
CA LEU A 116 7.96 4.64 26.19
C LEU A 116 7.71 3.70 27.38
N THR A 117 8.80 3.14 27.92
CA THR A 117 9.22 3.09 29.34
C THR A 117 10.28 2.03 29.51
#